data_AF-A0A139DCM5-F1
#
_entry.id   AF-A0A139DCM5-F1
#
_cell.length_a   1.000
_cell.length_b   1.000
_cell.length_c   1.000
_cell.angle_alpha   90.00
_cell.angle_beta   90.00
_cell.angle_gamma   90.00
#
_symmetry.space_group_name_H-M   'P 1'
#
loop_
_entity.id
_entity.type
_entity.pdbx_description
1 polymer ?
#
loop_
_entity_poly.entity_id
_entity_poly.type
_entity_poly.pdbx_seq_one_letter_code
_entity_poly.pdbx_strand_id
1 'polypeptide(L)' 'MKTRNKAVIATSVALAIGAIAVGFKLQASEPATKSSVSSPATPVVTVYKSPSCSCCAGWTEHLERNGFKVNVNN' A
#
# COMPACT_ATOMS: atom_id res chain seq x y z
N MET A 1 -6.03 45.69 17.65
CA MET A 1 -6.41 44.30 17.30
C MET A 1 -5.28 43.45 16.71
N LYS A 2 -4.35 43.99 15.90
CA LYS A 2 -3.37 43.19 15.13
C LYS A 2 -2.29 42.45 15.95
N THR A 3 -2.05 42.83 17.21
CA THR A 3 -1.00 42.28 18.08
C THR A 3 -1.44 41.11 18.97
N ARG A 4 -2.75 40.98 19.26
CA ARG A 4 -3.29 39.92 20.13
C ARG A 4 -3.41 38.57 19.42
N ASN A 5 -3.66 38.57 18.11
CA ASN A 5 -3.75 37.34 17.30
C ASN A 5 -2.39 36.66 17.09
N LYS A 6 -1.29 37.43 17.03
CA LYS A 6 0.06 36.86 16.89
C LYS A 6 0.48 36.08 18.14
N ALA A 7 0.09 36.55 19.32
CA ALA A 7 0.35 35.88 20.59
C ALA A 7 -0.42 34.56 20.73
N VAL A 8 -1.67 34.50 20.26
CA VAL A 8 -2.50 33.28 20.28
C VAL A 8 -1.97 32.22 19.30
N ILE A 9 -1.40 32.62 18.16
CA ILE A 9 -0.78 31.70 17.19
C ILE A 9 0.55 31.14 17.71
N ALA A 10 1.36 31.97 18.39
CA ALA A 10 2.64 31.53 18.93
C ALA A 10 2.50 30.50 20.07
N THR A 11 1.48 30.65 20.93
CA THR A 11 1.24 29.70 22.04
C THR A 11 0.64 28.37 21.57
N SER A 12 -0.19 28.39 20.53
CA SER A 12 -0.77 27.17 19.94
C SER A 12 0.25 26.33 19.17
N VAL A 13 1.20 26.97 18.48
CA VAL A 13 2.31 26.28 17.80
C VAL A 13 3.27 25.63 18.81
N ALA A 14 3.56 26.28 19.94
CA ALA A 14 4.42 25.70 20.98
C ALA A 14 3.83 24.45 21.65
N LEU A 15 2.51 24.41 21.86
CA LEU A 15 1.80 23.24 22.41
C LEU A 15 1.74 22.07 21.41
N ALA A 16 1.62 22.33 20.12
CA ALA A 16 1.62 21.30 19.09
C ALA A 16 3.01 20.65 18.88
N ILE A 17 4.09 21.41 19.04
CA ILE A 17 5.47 20.89 18.88
C ILE A 17 5.88 20.01 20.07
N GLY A 18 5.42 20.31 21.29
CA GLY A 18 5.75 19.53 22.48
C GLY A 18 5.20 18.09 22.50
N ALA A 19 4.06 17.85 21.87
CA ALA A 19 3.43 16.52 21.81
C ALA A 19 4.15 15.53 20.87
N ILE A 20 4.95 16.02 19.93
CA ILE A 20 5.63 15.18 18.93
C ILE A 20 6.90 14.52 19.52
N ALA A 21 7.54 15.14 20.52
CA ALA A 21 8.77 14.62 21.12
C ALA A 21 8.56 13.36 21.99
N VAL A 22 7.38 13.16 22.56
CA VAL A 22 7.06 12.01 23.43
C VAL A 22 6.64 10.78 22.63
N GLY A 23 6.03 10.97 21.45
CA GLY A 23 5.57 9.87 20.58
C GLY A 23 6.68 9.13 19.82
N PHE A 24 7.85 9.76 19.59
CA PHE A 24 8.89 9.20 18.72
C PHE A 24 9.81 8.15 19.39
N LYS A 25 9.73 7.97 20.73
CA LYS A 25 10.66 7.10 21.48
C LYS A 25 10.08 5.76 21.92
N LEU A 26 8.83 5.42 21.59
CA LEU A 26 8.22 4.13 21.96
C LEU A 26 8.34 3.01 20.91
N GLN A 27 8.98 3.23 19.76
CA GLN A 27 8.97 2.28 18.65
C GLN A 27 10.22 1.36 18.59
N ALA A 28 10.94 1.17 19.70
CA ALA A 28 12.23 0.46 19.72
C ALA A 28 12.20 -0.94 20.36
N SER A 29 11.02 -1.46 20.70
CA SER A 29 10.87 -2.81 21.27
C SER A 29 9.75 -3.58 20.59
N GLU A 30 9.85 -3.75 19.27
CA GLU A 30 9.10 -4.79 18.56
C GLU A 30 10.06 -5.94 18.27
N PRO A 31 9.73 -7.19 18.70
CA PRO A 31 10.53 -8.34 18.34
C PRO A 31 10.52 -8.46 16.82
N ALA A 32 11.70 -8.37 16.21
CA ALA A 32 11.90 -8.62 14.79
C ALA A 32 11.61 -10.10 14.50
N THR A 33 10.33 -10.42 14.33
CA THR A 33 9.89 -11.68 13.74
C THR A 33 10.40 -11.66 12.31
N LYS A 34 11.48 -12.39 12.04
CA LYS A 34 11.94 -12.64 10.67
C LYS A 34 10.82 -13.36 9.94
N SER A 35 10.00 -12.60 9.21
CA SER A 35 9.08 -13.14 8.23
C SER A 35 9.91 -13.75 7.10
N SER A 36 10.15 -15.04 7.18
CA SER A 36 10.64 -15.84 6.06
C SER A 36 9.53 -15.85 5.01
N VAL A 37 9.62 -14.96 4.02
CA VAL A 37 8.81 -15.04 2.80
C VAL A 37 9.29 -16.27 2.03
N SER A 38 8.64 -17.41 2.28
CA SER A 38 8.62 -18.48 1.29
C SER A 38 7.95 -17.88 0.06
N SER A 39 8.64 -17.81 -1.08
CA SER A 39 8.00 -17.38 -2.33
C SER A 39 6.95 -18.43 -2.70
N PRO A 40 5.64 -18.16 -2.57
CA PRO A 40 4.66 -19.09 -3.09
C PRO A 40 4.91 -19.20 -4.59
N ALA A 41 4.90 -20.42 -5.12
CA ALA A 41 4.91 -20.62 -6.56
C ALA A 41 3.80 -19.76 -7.18
N THR A 42 4.14 -18.96 -8.20
CA THR A 42 3.15 -18.12 -8.90
C THR A 42 2.01 -19.01 -9.38
N PRO A 43 0.77 -18.78 -8.90
CA PRO A 43 -0.37 -19.61 -9.28
C PRO A 43 -0.65 -19.46 -10.77
N VAL A 44 -1.06 -20.56 -11.40
CA VAL A 44 -1.50 -20.55 -12.80
C VAL A 44 -2.98 -20.18 -12.84
N VAL A 45 -3.33 -19.16 -13.62
CA VAL A 45 -4.70 -18.69 -13.82
C VAL A 45 -5.29 -19.39 -15.04
N THR A 46 -6.42 -20.07 -14.89
CA THR A 46 -7.13 -20.67 -16.02
C THR A 46 -8.33 -19.80 -16.40
N VAL A 47 -8.37 -19.35 -17.64
CA VAL A 47 -9.44 -18.51 -18.20
C VAL A 47 -10.29 -19.36 -19.14
N TYR A 48 -11.59 -19.43 -18.88
CA TYR A 48 -12.57 -20.02 -19.78
C TYR A 48 -13.33 -18.88 -20.46
N LYS A 49 -13.28 -18.81 -21.79
CA LYS A 49 -13.92 -17.74 -22.56
C LYS A 49 -14.55 -18.30 -23.82
N SER A 50 -15.54 -17.64 -24.41
CA SER A 50 -15.97 -17.98 -25.77
C SER A 50 -14.89 -17.59 -26.81
N PRO A 51 -14.82 -18.26 -27.98
CA PRO A 51 -13.87 -17.93 -29.05
C PRO A 51 -13.98 -16.47 -29.50
N SER A 52 -15.21 -15.92 -29.50
CA SER A 52 -15.55 -14.57 -29.94
C SER A 52 -15.34 -13.47 -28.88
N CYS A 53 -14.94 -13.80 -27.65
CA CYS A 53 -14.75 -12.79 -26.60
C CYS A 53 -13.40 -12.05 -26.78
N SER A 54 -13.42 -10.92 -27.48
CA SER A 54 -12.23 -10.09 -27.72
C SER A 54 -11.74 -9.34 -26.47
N CYS A 55 -12.64 -8.93 -25.57
CA CYS A 55 -12.24 -8.26 -24.32
C CYS A 55 -11.50 -9.20 -23.35
N CYS A 56 -11.82 -10.50 -23.38
CA CYS A 56 -11.14 -11.52 -22.60
C CYS A 56 -9.65 -11.63 -22.97
N ALA A 57 -9.30 -11.40 -24.25
CA ALA A 57 -7.91 -11.43 -24.70
C ALA A 57 -7.08 -10.30 -24.08
N GLY A 58 -7.63 -9.08 -24.03
CA GLY A 58 -6.95 -7.94 -23.39
C GLY A 58 -6.76 -8.12 -21.88
N TRP A 59 -7.69 -8.82 -21.22
CA TRP A 59 -7.55 -9.17 -19.81
C TRP A 59 -6.45 -10.22 -19.58
N THR A 60 -6.40 -11.29 -20.38
CA THR A 60 -5.30 -12.27 -20.36
C THR A 60 -3.94 -11.61 -20.56
N GLU A 61 -3.82 -10.71 -21.53
CA GLU A 61 -2.57 -9.98 -21.80
C GLU A 61 -2.15 -9.11 -20.60
N HIS A 62 -3.10 -8.49 -19.90
CA HIS A 62 -2.80 -7.75 -18.68
C HIS A 62 -2.23 -8.67 -17.59
N LEU A 63 -2.81 -9.85 -17.39
CA LEU A 63 -2.33 -10.82 -16.40
C LEU A 63 -0.90 -11.28 -16.75
N GLU A 64 -0.64 -11.63 -18.00
CA GLU A 64 0.69 -12.08 -18.44
C GLU A 64 1.75 -10.99 -18.25
N ARG A 65 1.42 -9.73 -18.58
CA ARG A 65 2.33 -8.58 -18.34
C ARG A 65 2.65 -8.35 -16.87
N ASN A 66 1.80 -8.78 -15.96
CA ASN A 66 2.04 -8.70 -14.51
C ASN A 66 2.68 -9.98 -13.93
N GLY A 67 3.17 -10.88 -14.79
CA GLY A 67 3.91 -12.07 -14.39
C GLY A 67 3.03 -13.25 -13.97
N PHE A 68 1.72 -13.20 -14.22
CA PHE A 68 0.85 -14.36 -14.04
C PHE A 68 1.02 -15.34 -15.19
N LYS A 69 1.08 -16.64 -14.88
CA LYS A 69 0.97 -17.69 -15.88
C LYS A 69 -0.52 -17.89 -16.20
N VAL A 70 -0.91 -17.78 -17.46
CA VAL A 70 -2.31 -17.91 -17.87
C VAL A 70 -2.50 -19.10 -18.82
N ASN A 71 -3.55 -19.88 -18.59
CA ASN A 71 -4.02 -20.94 -19.48
C ASN A 71 -5.41 -20.58 -20.02
N VAL A 72 -5.58 -20.53 -21.34
CA VAL A 72 -6.84 -20.11 -21.96
C VAL A 72 -7.56 -21.31 -22.57
N ASN A 73 -8.84 -21.47 -22.23
CA ASN A 73 -9.75 -22.48 -22.76
C ASN A 73 -10.94 -21.77 -23.42
N ASN A 74 -11.35 -22.26 -24.60
CA ASN A 74 -12.40 -21.69 -25.43
C ASN A 74 -13.76 -22.37 -25.24
#